data_AF-A0A3B0ZHC7-F1
#
_entry.id   AF-A0A3B0ZHC7-F1
#
_cell.length_a   1.000
_cell.length_b   1.000
_cell.length_c   1.000
_cell.angle_alpha   90.00
_cell.angle_beta   90.00
_cell.angle_gamma   90.00
#
_symmetry.space_group_name_H-M   'P 1'
#
loop_
_entity.id
_entity.type
_entity.pdbx_description
1 polymer ?
#
loop_
_entity_poly.entity_id
_entity_poly.type
_entity_poly.pdbx_seq_one_letter_code
_entity_poly.pdbx_strand_id
1 'polypeptide(L)'
;MSIISGALYVVATPIGNLGDISARALEVLNGVAVIAAEDTRHSGKLLHHFGIKTPTMALHDHNERVVSESIVVRLQAGETVALVSDAGTPLISDPGYHLVAQARAAGCPVIPVPGASALLSALSASGLPSDRFIFEGFLPAKAGARSAKLAQLREDPRTLVFYEAPHRI
;
A
#
# COMPACT_ATOMS: atom_id res chain seq x y z
N MET A 1 20.04 -2.19 -8.86
CA MET A 1 19.43 -3.53 -8.79
C MET A 1 18.83 -3.89 -10.16
N SER A 2 18.70 -5.17 -10.56
CA SER A 2 18.05 -5.53 -11.84
C SER A 2 16.53 -5.61 -11.67
N ILE A 3 15.79 -4.82 -12.43
CA ILE A 3 14.33 -4.93 -12.53
C ILE A 3 13.99 -6.24 -13.25
N ILE A 4 13.10 -7.05 -12.66
CA ILE A 4 12.69 -8.35 -13.17
C ILE A 4 11.55 -8.14 -14.15
N SER A 5 11.74 -8.59 -15.39
CA SER A 5 10.71 -8.54 -16.45
C SER A 5 9.40 -9.21 -16.00
N GLY A 6 8.27 -8.60 -16.34
CA GLY A 6 6.93 -9.10 -16.00
C GLY A 6 6.57 -9.07 -14.52
N ALA A 7 7.33 -8.36 -13.67
CA ALA A 7 7.09 -8.32 -12.24
C ALA A 7 6.23 -7.11 -11.81
N LEU A 8 5.36 -7.38 -10.82
CA LEU A 8 4.63 -6.38 -10.05
C LEU A 8 5.42 -6.06 -8.78
N TYR A 9 5.84 -4.81 -8.62
CA TYR A 9 6.49 -4.31 -7.42
C TYR A 9 5.47 -3.62 -6.52
N VAL A 10 5.39 -4.02 -5.25
CA VAL A 10 4.58 -3.32 -4.25
C VAL A 10 5.50 -2.36 -3.50
N VAL A 11 5.34 -1.05 -3.70
CA VAL A 11 6.31 -0.05 -3.26
C VAL A 11 5.69 0.88 -2.24
N ALA A 12 6.25 0.87 -1.03
CA ALA A 12 5.82 1.79 0.01
C ALA A 12 6.27 3.24 -0.26
N THR A 13 5.38 4.19 -0.03
CA THR A 13 5.61 5.64 -0.13
C THR A 13 5.73 6.26 1.26
N PRO A 14 6.34 7.46 1.39
CA PRO A 14 6.40 8.17 2.66
C PRO A 14 5.04 8.42 3.32
N ILE A 15 5.01 8.47 4.65
CA ILE A 15 3.80 8.76 5.46
C ILE A 15 3.78 10.19 6.05
N GLY A 16 4.56 11.11 5.46
CA GLY A 16 4.60 12.52 5.86
C GLY A 16 5.98 13.19 5.74
N ASN A 17 7.06 12.40 5.73
CA ASN A 17 8.42 12.90 5.55
C ASN A 17 9.08 12.27 4.31
N LEU A 18 9.43 13.08 3.33
CA LEU A 18 10.03 12.61 2.06
C LEU A 18 11.34 11.82 2.27
N GLY A 19 12.05 12.05 3.38
CA GLY A 19 13.25 11.30 3.74
C GLY A 19 13.02 9.82 4.08
N ASP A 20 11.77 9.39 4.27
CA ASP A 20 11.43 8.00 4.60
C ASP A 20 11.34 7.10 3.37
N ILE A 21 11.50 7.63 2.16
CA ILE A 21 11.55 6.80 0.95
C ILE A 21 12.89 6.05 0.88
N SER A 22 12.84 4.76 0.61
CA SER A 22 14.06 3.96 0.48
C SER A 22 14.74 4.19 -0.87
N ALA A 23 16.07 4.06 -0.92
CA ALA A 23 16.81 4.09 -2.19
C ALA A 23 16.30 3.05 -3.19
N ARG A 24 15.91 1.86 -2.69
CA ARG A 24 15.33 0.79 -3.52
C ARG A 24 13.96 1.16 -4.09
N ALA A 25 13.12 1.89 -3.34
CA ALA A 25 11.86 2.40 -3.86
C ALA A 25 12.11 3.37 -5.03
N LEU A 26 13.08 4.29 -4.88
CA LEU A 26 13.46 5.22 -5.94
C LEU A 26 14.00 4.49 -7.19
N GLU A 27 14.85 3.47 -7.02
CA GLU A 27 15.34 2.64 -8.13
C GLU A 27 14.19 1.96 -8.87
N VAL A 28 13.25 1.35 -8.14
CA VAL A 28 12.10 0.65 -8.73
C VAL A 28 11.18 1.62 -9.46
N LEU A 29 10.78 2.72 -8.82
CA LEU A 29 9.87 3.69 -9.42
C LEU A 29 10.45 4.34 -10.69
N ASN A 30 11.78 4.51 -10.78
CA ASN A 30 12.45 4.97 -12.01
C ASN A 30 12.60 3.88 -13.08
N GLY A 31 12.64 2.60 -12.69
CA GLY A 31 12.98 1.50 -13.59
C GLY A 31 11.79 0.70 -14.14
N VAL A 32 10.59 0.86 -13.56
CA VAL A 32 9.38 0.18 -14.06
C VAL A 32 8.80 0.88 -15.29
N ALA A 33 8.02 0.15 -16.10
CA ALA A 33 7.36 0.70 -17.28
C ALA A 33 6.17 1.62 -16.92
N VAL A 34 5.50 1.37 -15.80
CA VAL A 34 4.37 2.19 -15.31
C VAL A 34 4.24 2.11 -13.79
N ILE A 35 3.69 3.16 -13.19
CA ILE A 35 3.29 3.19 -11.79
C ILE A 35 1.76 3.21 -11.71
N ALA A 36 1.17 2.14 -11.16
CA ALA A 36 -0.22 2.11 -10.73
C ALA A 36 -0.32 2.81 -9.36
N ALA A 37 -1.05 3.93 -9.30
CA ALA A 37 -1.18 4.77 -8.12
C ALA A 37 -2.65 4.95 -7.74
N GLU A 38 -2.93 4.99 -6.44
CA GLU A 38 -4.25 5.31 -5.89
C GLU A 38 -4.79 6.66 -6.38
N ASP A 39 -4.10 7.77 -6.06
CA ASP A 39 -4.31 9.07 -6.69
C ASP A 39 -3.04 9.51 -7.44
N THR A 40 -3.14 9.59 -8.77
CA THR A 40 -2.04 10.01 -9.65
C THR A 40 -1.61 11.46 -9.42
N ARG A 41 -2.50 12.32 -8.91
CA ARG A 41 -2.18 13.72 -8.56
C ARG A 41 -1.42 13.79 -7.24
N HIS A 42 -1.75 12.92 -6.28
CA HIS A 42 -1.02 12.80 -5.03
C HIS A 42 0.40 12.28 -5.31
N SER A 43 0.47 11.09 -5.91
CA SER A 43 1.73 10.45 -6.28
C SER A 43 2.58 11.31 -7.20
N GLY A 44 1.97 12.07 -8.11
CA GLY A 44 2.67 13.01 -9.00
C GLY A 44 3.55 14.03 -8.27
N LYS A 45 3.18 14.49 -7.08
CA LYS A 45 4.01 15.40 -6.27
C LYS A 45 5.28 14.71 -5.76
N LEU A 46 5.13 13.48 -5.26
CA LEU A 46 6.24 12.64 -4.80
C LEU A 46 7.20 12.35 -5.96
N LEU A 47 6.66 11.90 -7.09
CA LEU A 47 7.45 11.57 -8.28
C LEU A 47 8.19 12.80 -8.81
N HIS A 48 7.52 13.95 -8.86
CA HIS A 48 8.14 15.22 -9.26
C HIS A 48 9.31 15.62 -8.33
N HIS A 49 9.13 15.51 -7.01
CA HIS A 49 10.19 15.83 -6.04
C HIS A 49 11.46 15.01 -6.27
N PHE A 50 11.30 13.72 -6.62
CA PHE A 50 12.43 12.82 -6.89
C PHE A 50 12.86 12.76 -8.37
N GLY A 51 12.27 13.59 -9.24
CA GLY A 51 12.62 13.62 -10.66
C GLY A 51 12.21 12.38 -11.46
N ILE A 52 11.25 11.59 -10.95
CA ILE A 52 10.78 10.35 -11.57
C ILE A 52 9.81 10.70 -12.71
N LYS A 53 10.10 10.22 -13.92
CA LYS A 53 9.32 10.50 -15.14
C LYS A 53 8.46 9.33 -15.61
N THR A 54 8.49 8.22 -14.89
CA THR A 54 7.73 7.02 -15.20
C THR A 54 6.24 7.34 -15.30
N PRO A 55 5.54 6.90 -16.35
CA PRO A 55 4.12 7.20 -16.53
C PRO A 55 3.29 6.57 -15.41
N THR A 56 2.23 7.26 -15.01
CA THR A 56 1.31 6.81 -13.97
C THR A 56 -0.03 6.37 -14.56
N MET A 57 -0.67 5.39 -13.93
CA MET A 57 -2.07 5.02 -14.18
C MET A 57 -2.83 4.95 -12.85
N ALA A 58 -4.12 5.31 -12.87
CA ALA A 58 -4.94 5.33 -11.67
C ALA A 58 -5.49 3.94 -11.34
N LEU A 59 -5.30 3.49 -10.10
CA LEU A 59 -5.86 2.25 -9.55
C LEU A 59 -6.38 2.53 -8.14
N HIS A 60 -7.69 2.60 -7.99
CA HIS A 60 -8.38 2.87 -6.73
C HIS A 60 -9.55 1.90 -6.57
N ASP A 61 -10.12 1.78 -5.36
CA ASP A 61 -11.15 0.77 -5.02
C ASP A 61 -12.27 0.62 -6.06
N HIS A 62 -12.77 1.73 -6.61
CA HIS A 62 -13.87 1.71 -7.59
C HIS A 62 -13.51 1.10 -8.95
N ASN A 63 -12.24 1.17 -9.38
CA ASN A 63 -11.81 0.71 -10.71
C ASN A 63 -10.90 -0.53 -10.65
N GLU A 64 -10.46 -0.92 -9.46
CA GLU A 64 -9.39 -1.88 -9.23
C GLU A 64 -9.62 -3.18 -10.02
N ARG A 65 -10.82 -3.75 -9.99
CA ARG A 65 -11.13 -5.02 -10.65
C ARG A 65 -10.90 -4.99 -12.15
N VAL A 66 -11.33 -3.91 -12.81
CA VAL A 66 -11.22 -3.74 -14.26
C VAL A 66 -9.78 -3.41 -14.64
N VAL A 67 -9.14 -2.51 -13.89
CA VAL A 67 -7.77 -2.08 -14.17
C VAL A 67 -6.78 -3.20 -13.92
N SER A 68 -7.01 -4.06 -12.92
CA SER A 68 -6.13 -5.17 -12.58
C SER A 68 -5.94 -6.15 -13.74
N GLU A 69 -7.02 -6.45 -14.49
CA GLU A 69 -6.93 -7.31 -15.68
C GLU A 69 -5.99 -6.73 -16.73
N SER A 70 -6.11 -5.42 -17.01
CA SER A 70 -5.24 -4.74 -17.97
C SER A 70 -3.76 -4.74 -17.53
N ILE A 71 -3.52 -4.61 -16.22
CA ILE A 71 -2.16 -4.64 -15.66
C ILE A 71 -1.57 -6.04 -15.76
N VAL A 72 -2.35 -7.09 -15.48
CA VAL A 72 -1.89 -8.48 -15.62
C VAL A 72 -1.49 -8.81 -17.05
N VAL A 73 -2.24 -8.32 -18.05
CA VAL A 73 -1.86 -8.48 -19.47
C VAL A 73 -0.50 -7.84 -19.75
N ARG A 74 -0.23 -6.65 -19.21
CA ARG A 74 1.07 -5.96 -19.35
C ARG A 74 2.20 -6.76 -18.68
N LEU A 75 1.96 -7.26 -17.48
CA LEU A 75 2.92 -8.11 -16.76
C LEU A 75 3.25 -9.38 -17.56
N GLN A 76 2.25 -10.06 -18.12
CA GLN A 76 2.45 -11.24 -18.97
C GLN A 76 3.19 -10.93 -20.27
N ALA A 77 3.07 -9.70 -20.78
CA ALA A 77 3.85 -9.21 -21.91
C ALA A 77 5.30 -8.84 -21.56
N GLY A 78 5.70 -8.98 -20.29
CA GLY A 78 7.06 -8.69 -19.79
C GLY A 78 7.26 -7.25 -19.31
N GLU A 79 6.22 -6.40 -19.34
CA GLU A 79 6.32 -5.08 -18.74
C GLU A 79 6.37 -5.15 -17.22
N THR A 80 7.00 -4.15 -16.61
CA THR A 80 7.12 -4.05 -15.16
C THR A 80 6.24 -2.94 -14.61
N VAL A 81 5.61 -3.21 -13.47
CA VAL A 81 4.61 -2.33 -12.88
C VAL A 81 4.97 -2.11 -11.42
N ALA A 82 4.98 -0.86 -10.96
CA ALA A 82 4.97 -0.57 -9.53
C ALA A 82 3.56 -0.21 -9.07
N LEU A 83 3.12 -0.74 -7.94
CA LEU A 83 1.92 -0.36 -7.22
C LEU A 83 2.33 0.52 -6.04
N VAL A 84 1.72 1.70 -5.93
CA VAL A 84 1.87 2.64 -4.80
C VAL A 84 0.50 3.05 -4.27
N SER A 85 0.41 3.33 -2.98
CA SER A 85 -0.71 4.04 -2.35
C SER A 85 -0.30 5.48 -2.04
N ASP A 86 -1.28 6.31 -1.67
CA ASP A 86 -1.03 7.72 -1.38
C ASP A 86 -0.01 7.90 -0.24
N ALA A 87 -0.03 7.02 0.76
CA ALA A 87 0.94 7.04 1.85
C ALA A 87 1.16 5.66 2.46
N GLY A 88 2.42 5.27 2.67
CA GLY A 88 2.78 4.06 3.38
C GLY A 88 2.81 2.82 2.49
N THR A 89 2.49 1.67 3.06
CA THR A 89 2.61 0.38 2.38
C THR A 89 1.28 0.03 1.69
N PRO A 90 1.25 -0.14 0.35
CA PRO A 90 0.03 -0.52 -0.35
C PRO A 90 -0.61 -1.79 0.22
N LEU A 91 -1.92 -1.96 0.01
CA LEU A 91 -2.78 -3.03 0.56
C LEU A 91 -3.08 -2.92 2.07
N ILE A 92 -2.40 -2.06 2.83
CA ILE A 92 -2.64 -1.91 4.27
C ILE A 92 -3.62 -0.76 4.51
N SER A 93 -4.91 -1.09 4.45
CA SER A 93 -6.01 -0.11 4.39
C SER A 93 -6.03 0.76 3.12
N ASP A 94 -5.39 0.27 2.06
CA ASP A 94 -5.29 0.88 0.73
C ASP A 94 -5.72 -0.14 -0.36
N PRO A 95 -6.06 0.31 -1.58
CA PRO A 95 -6.32 -0.57 -2.73
C PRO A 95 -5.10 -1.41 -3.14
N GLY A 96 -5.32 -2.42 -3.99
CA GLY A 96 -4.26 -3.23 -4.61
C GLY A 96 -4.36 -4.74 -4.34
N TYR A 97 -5.27 -5.16 -3.45
CA TYR A 97 -5.51 -6.57 -3.14
C TYR A 97 -5.89 -7.38 -4.38
N HIS A 98 -6.84 -6.88 -5.18
CA HIS A 98 -7.30 -7.61 -6.37
C HIS A 98 -6.19 -7.72 -7.41
N LEU A 99 -5.40 -6.65 -7.59
CA LEU A 99 -4.26 -6.66 -8.51
C LEU A 99 -3.23 -7.71 -8.09
N VAL A 100 -2.80 -7.70 -6.82
CA VAL A 100 -1.81 -8.66 -6.33
C VAL A 100 -2.34 -10.09 -6.43
N ALA A 101 -3.60 -10.33 -6.10
CA ALA A 101 -4.22 -11.65 -6.21
C ALA A 101 -4.23 -12.16 -7.66
N GLN A 102 -4.64 -11.31 -8.61
CA GLN A 102 -4.68 -11.68 -10.04
C GLN A 102 -3.28 -11.88 -10.62
N ALA A 103 -2.32 -11.01 -10.30
CA ALA A 103 -0.93 -11.15 -10.74
C ALA A 103 -0.32 -12.48 -10.27
N ARG A 104 -0.55 -12.85 -9.00
CA ARG A 104 -0.11 -14.16 -8.46
C ARG A 104 -0.80 -15.32 -9.16
N ALA A 105 -2.11 -15.23 -9.38
CA ALA A 105 -2.87 -16.27 -10.08
C ALA A 105 -2.38 -16.47 -11.53
N ALA A 106 -1.93 -15.40 -12.19
CA ALA A 106 -1.35 -15.41 -13.52
C ALA A 106 0.13 -15.83 -13.57
N GLY A 107 0.74 -16.19 -12.43
CA GLY A 107 2.14 -16.59 -12.36
C GLY A 107 3.15 -15.44 -12.47
N CYS A 108 2.69 -14.18 -12.40
CA CYS A 108 3.57 -13.01 -12.44
C CYS A 108 4.29 -12.85 -11.09
N PRO A 109 5.61 -12.56 -11.07
CA PRO A 109 6.31 -12.27 -9.83
C PRO A 109 5.71 -11.06 -9.11
N VAL A 110 5.42 -11.20 -7.81
CA VAL A 110 5.02 -10.07 -6.94
C VAL A 110 6.13 -9.84 -5.93
N ILE A 111 6.71 -8.64 -5.96
CA ILE A 111 7.93 -8.30 -5.23
C ILE A 111 7.63 -7.15 -4.26
N PRO A 112 7.52 -7.40 -2.94
CA PRO A 112 7.35 -6.33 -1.96
C PRO A 112 8.67 -5.56 -1.76
N VAL A 113 8.60 -4.23 -1.85
CA VAL A 113 9.67 -3.30 -1.48
C VAL A 113 9.40 -2.78 -0.07
N PRO A 114 10.24 -3.15 0.92
CA PRO A 114 10.10 -2.64 2.29
C PRO A 114 10.18 -1.11 2.34
N GLY A 115 9.38 -0.51 3.21
CA GLY A 115 9.37 0.93 3.45
C GLY A 115 8.39 1.33 4.55
N ALA A 116 7.93 2.59 4.51
CA ALA A 116 7.15 3.17 5.59
C ALA A 116 5.80 2.47 5.83
N SER A 117 5.46 2.30 7.12
CA SER A 117 4.19 1.76 7.59
C SER A 117 3.79 2.51 8.86
N ALA A 118 2.67 3.23 8.84
CA ALA A 118 2.22 4.00 10.00
C ALA A 118 1.91 3.09 11.20
N LEU A 119 1.23 1.96 10.95
CA LEU A 119 1.00 0.87 11.90
C LEU A 119 2.28 0.45 12.64
N LEU A 120 3.32 0.03 11.89
CA LEU A 120 4.52 -0.53 12.50
C LEU A 120 5.37 0.55 13.16
N SER A 121 5.42 1.75 12.57
CA SER A 121 6.10 2.90 13.16
C SER A 121 5.51 3.25 14.53
N ALA A 122 4.17 3.37 14.61
CA ALA A 122 3.47 3.63 15.88
C ALA A 122 3.68 2.51 16.90
N LEU A 123 3.51 1.23 16.50
CA LEU A 123 3.66 0.10 17.41
C LEU A 123 5.07 0.02 18.00
N SER A 124 6.11 0.22 17.18
CA SER A 124 7.51 0.15 17.61
C SER A 124 7.89 1.17 18.69
N ALA A 125 7.20 2.31 18.75
CA ALA A 125 7.43 3.37 19.73
C ALA A 125 6.38 3.42 20.86
N SER A 126 5.39 2.51 20.85
CA SER A 126 4.21 2.58 21.72
C SER A 126 4.45 2.17 23.17
N GLY A 127 5.51 1.39 23.44
CA GLY A 127 5.71 0.74 24.75
C GLY A 127 4.74 -0.41 25.05
N LEU A 128 3.90 -0.80 24.08
CA LEU A 128 3.00 -1.94 24.18
C LEU A 128 3.68 -3.25 23.72
N PRO A 129 3.22 -4.43 24.17
CA PRO A 129 3.70 -5.72 23.67
C PRO A 129 3.57 -5.81 22.14
N SER A 130 4.65 -6.22 21.48
CA SER A 130 4.75 -6.27 20.01
C SER A 130 5.11 -7.65 19.46
N ASP A 131 5.24 -8.66 20.33
CA ASP A 131 5.41 -10.06 19.97
C ASP A 131 4.18 -10.63 19.27
N ARG A 132 2.98 -10.16 19.67
CA ARG A 132 1.70 -10.50 19.04
C ARG A 132 0.77 -9.29 19.07
N PHE A 133 0.28 -8.89 17.90
CA PHE A 133 -0.66 -7.78 17.76
C PHE A 133 -1.71 -8.07 16.69
N ILE A 134 -2.76 -7.26 16.67
CA ILE A 134 -3.79 -7.25 15.62
C ILE A 134 -3.87 -5.86 15.04
N PHE A 135 -3.88 -5.77 13.71
CA PHE A 135 -4.28 -4.57 13.01
C PHE A 135 -5.74 -4.72 12.57
N GLU A 136 -6.61 -3.84 13.07
CA GLU A 136 -8.05 -3.85 12.80
C GLU A 136 -8.48 -2.80 11.76
N GLY A 137 -7.53 -2.02 11.22
CA GLY A 137 -7.83 -0.95 10.28
C GLY A 137 -8.71 0.14 10.90
N PHE A 138 -9.66 0.64 10.11
CA PHE A 138 -10.60 1.66 10.56
C PHE A 138 -11.87 1.05 11.18
N LEU A 139 -12.26 1.54 12.35
CA LEU A 139 -13.53 1.17 12.96
C LEU A 139 -14.72 1.74 12.16
N PRO A 140 -15.88 1.04 12.15
CA PRO A 140 -17.08 1.52 11.48
C PRO A 140 -17.43 2.97 11.84
N ALA A 141 -17.85 3.75 10.83
CA ALA A 141 -18.21 5.16 11.04
C ALA A 141 -19.45 5.34 11.95
N LYS A 142 -20.43 4.44 11.84
CA LYS A 142 -21.66 4.48 12.63
C LYS A 142 -21.41 4.04 14.08
N ALA A 143 -21.84 4.86 15.04
CA ALA A 143 -21.59 4.65 16.48
C ALA A 143 -22.00 3.25 16.97
N GLY A 144 -23.22 2.79 16.62
CA GLY A 144 -23.68 1.46 17.04
C GLY A 144 -22.82 0.31 16.51
N ALA A 145 -22.42 0.37 15.23
CA ALA A 145 -21.55 -0.64 14.62
C ALA A 145 -20.13 -0.60 15.21
N ARG A 146 -19.62 0.61 15.52
CA ARG A 146 -18.33 0.78 16.21
C ARG A 146 -18.34 0.17 17.59
N SER A 147 -19.35 0.48 18.41
CA SER A 147 -19.48 -0.09 19.75
C SER A 147 -19.62 -1.61 19.72
N ALA A 148 -20.38 -2.17 18.78
CA ALA A 148 -20.51 -3.61 18.61
C ALA A 148 -19.18 -4.28 18.25
N LYS A 149 -18.39 -3.67 17.35
CA LYS A 149 -17.07 -4.17 16.98
C LYS A 149 -16.08 -4.09 18.16
N LEU A 150 -16.06 -2.99 18.90
CA LEU A 150 -15.23 -2.86 20.10
C LEU A 150 -15.60 -3.87 21.19
N ALA A 151 -16.90 -4.16 21.37
CA ALA A 151 -17.35 -5.17 22.33
C ALA A 151 -16.82 -6.58 21.98
N GLN A 152 -16.68 -6.92 20.70
CA GLN A 152 -16.11 -8.19 20.25
C GLN A 152 -14.60 -8.31 20.54
N LEU A 153 -13.89 -7.17 20.56
CA LEU A 153 -12.44 -7.11 20.73
C LEU A 153 -12.00 -6.86 22.18
N ARG A 154 -12.95 -6.56 23.06
CA ARG A 154 -12.70 -6.13 24.45
C ARG A 154 -11.78 -7.06 25.23
N GLU A 155 -11.97 -8.36 25.06
CA GLU A 155 -11.26 -9.39 25.83
C GLU A 155 -10.05 -9.96 25.05
N ASP A 156 -9.64 -9.34 23.94
CA ASP A 156 -8.46 -9.78 23.21
C ASP A 156 -7.19 -9.42 24.00
N PRO A 157 -6.32 -10.39 24.32
CA PRO A 157 -5.14 -10.14 25.14
C PRO A 157 -3.99 -9.50 24.36
N ARG A 158 -4.09 -9.38 23.03
CA ARG A 158 -3.04 -8.82 22.17
C ARG A 158 -3.14 -7.31 22.09
N THR A 159 -2.05 -6.66 21.72
CA THR A 159 -2.08 -5.25 21.32
C THR A 159 -2.98 -5.08 20.09
N LEU A 160 -3.96 -4.19 20.19
CA LEU A 160 -4.85 -3.83 19.08
C LEU A 160 -4.43 -2.50 18.49
N VAL A 161 -4.24 -2.44 17.17
CA VAL A 161 -3.90 -1.23 16.44
C VAL A 161 -5.02 -0.87 15.48
N PHE A 162 -5.45 0.39 15.55
CA PHE A 162 -6.51 0.96 14.73
C PHE A 162 -6.00 2.21 14.03
N TYR A 163 -6.59 2.50 12.86
CA TYR A 163 -6.54 3.82 12.27
C TYR A 163 -7.85 4.56 12.55
N GLU A 164 -7.78 5.89 12.65
CA GLU A 164 -8.95 6.74 12.83
C GLU A 164 -8.75 8.10 12.16
N ALA A 165 -9.83 8.65 11.59
CA ALA A 165 -9.79 9.96 10.96
C ALA A 165 -9.75 11.07 12.03
N PRO A 166 -9.02 12.19 11.82
CA PRO A 166 -8.85 13.23 12.84
C PRO A 166 -10.14 13.81 13.41
N HIS A 167 -11.20 13.90 12.61
CA HIS A 167 -12.50 14.44 13.02
C HIS A 167 -13.38 13.43 13.80
N ARG A 168 -12.88 12.21 14.05
CA ARG A 168 -13.55 11.13 14.78
C ARG A 168 -12.89 10.81 16.12
N ILE A 169 -11.81 11.50 16.48
CA ILE A 169 -11.05 11.35 17.73
C ILE A 169 -11.43 12.48 18.69
#